data_AF-A0AAW5WFM0-F1
#
_entry.id   AF-A0AAW5WFM0-F1
#
_cell.length_a   1.000
_cell.length_b   1.000
_cell.length_c   1.000
_cell.angle_alpha   90.00
_cell.angle_beta   90.00
_cell.angle_gamma   90.00
#
_symmetry.space_group_name_H-M   'P 1'
#
loop_
_entity.id
_entity.type
_entity.pdbx_description
1 polymer ?
#
loop_
_entity_poly.entity_id
_entity_poly.type
_entity_poly.pdbx_seq_one_letter_code
_entity_poly.pdbx_strand_id
1 'polypeptide(L)'
;MKIIVDRESICMGDDVLPHKVELEVPEDMTVEEFCDFLQKDRYLPRLDTEWLLRHGGQTITSYHTETKELTNPNIYLKDLIHQSSRGNEFVWIYRRSY
;
A
#
# COMPACT_ATOMS: atom_id res chain seq x y z
N MET A 1 -10.24 3.83 11.66
CA MET A 1 -9.97 5.11 10.95
C MET A 1 -10.22 4.97 9.46
N LYS A 2 -10.64 6.05 8.80
CA LYS A 2 -10.82 6.09 7.34
C LYS A 2 -9.51 6.46 6.65
N ILE A 3 -9.15 5.73 5.61
CA ILE A 3 -7.99 6.03 4.75
C ILE A 3 -8.40 6.01 3.28
N ILE A 4 -7.63 6.72 2.46
CA ILE A 4 -7.71 6.64 1.01
C ILE A 4 -6.48 5.87 0.54
N VAL A 5 -6.67 4.85 -0.28
CA VAL A 5 -5.59 4.06 -0.86
C VAL A 5 -5.70 4.14 -2.36
N ASP A 6 -4.58 4.41 -3.01
CA ASP A 6 -4.43 4.39 -4.46
C ASP A 6 -3.32 3.40 -4.85
N ARG A 7 -3.30 2.98 -6.11
CA ARG A 7 -2.19 2.17 -6.66
C ARG A 7 -1.94 2.50 -8.13
N GLU A 8 -0.69 2.37 -8.56
CA GLU A 8 -0.36 2.43 -9.97
C GLU A 8 -0.86 1.21 -10.74
N SER A 9 -1.22 1.43 -12.01
CA SER A 9 -1.45 0.36 -12.97
C SER A 9 -0.13 -0.26 -13.41
N ILE A 10 -0.08 -1.59 -13.46
CA ILE A 10 1.08 -2.39 -13.83
C ILE A 10 0.86 -3.22 -15.11
N CYS A 11 -0.39 -3.59 -15.47
CA CYS A 11 -0.68 -4.35 -16.69
C CYS A 11 -2.12 -4.17 -17.20
N MET A 12 -2.37 -4.49 -18.47
CA MET A 12 -3.67 -4.29 -19.17
C MET A 12 -4.89 -5.06 -18.59
N GLY A 13 -4.73 -5.77 -17.47
CA GLY A 13 -5.80 -6.49 -16.78
C GLY A 13 -6.07 -6.01 -15.36
N ASP A 14 -5.36 -5.00 -14.87
CA ASP A 14 -5.50 -4.54 -13.50
C ASP A 14 -6.54 -3.43 -13.30
N ASP A 15 -7.12 -2.91 -14.38
CA ASP A 15 -8.22 -1.95 -14.39
C ASP A 15 -9.60 -2.56 -14.05
N VAL A 16 -9.66 -3.87 -13.82
CA VAL A 16 -10.90 -4.58 -13.43
C VAL A 16 -11.42 -4.12 -12.07
N LEU A 17 -10.52 -3.68 -11.18
CA LEU A 17 -10.84 -3.12 -9.88
C LEU A 17 -10.45 -1.65 -9.83
N PRO A 18 -11.21 -0.78 -9.13
CA PRO A 18 -10.81 0.60 -8.90
C PRO A 18 -9.41 0.67 -8.29
N HIS A 19 -8.56 1.51 -8.85
CA HIS A 19 -7.22 1.74 -8.30
C HIS A 19 -7.26 2.59 -7.05
N LYS A 20 -8.28 3.44 -6.88
CA LYS A 20 -8.44 4.31 -5.72
C LYS A 20 -9.69 3.94 -4.94
N VAL A 21 -9.53 3.65 -3.65
CA VAL A 21 -10.61 3.20 -2.75
C VAL A 21 -10.55 3.90 -1.39
N GLU A 22 -11.71 4.12 -0.79
CA GLU A 22 -11.82 4.49 0.63
C GLU A 22 -11.98 3.22 1.47
N LEU A 23 -11.17 3.09 2.52
CA LEU A 23 -11.19 1.94 3.41
C LEU A 23 -11.37 2.38 4.86
N GLU A 24 -12.11 1.57 5.62
CA GLU A 24 -12.20 1.69 7.06
C GLU A 24 -11.33 0.59 7.70
N VAL A 25 -10.26 1.00 8.37
CA VAL A 25 -9.24 0.11 8.95
C VAL A 25 -9.14 0.32 10.47
N PRO A 26 -8.73 -0.69 11.26
CA PRO A 26 -8.40 -0.50 12.68
C PRO A 26 -7.35 0.58 12.91
N GLU A 27 -7.42 1.29 14.05
CA GLU A 27 -6.42 2.34 14.37
C GLU A 27 -5.04 1.77 14.72
N ASP A 28 -5.01 0.55 15.22
CA ASP A 28 -3.82 -0.23 15.53
C ASP A 28 -3.31 -1.04 14.34
N MET A 29 -3.85 -0.84 13.13
CA MET A 29 -3.37 -1.52 11.94
C MET A 29 -1.93 -1.13 11.63
N THR A 30 -1.08 -2.14 11.54
CA THR A 30 0.31 -2.04 11.09
C THR A 30 0.42 -2.07 9.56
N VAL A 31 1.60 -1.71 9.04
CA VAL A 31 1.90 -1.80 7.61
C VAL A 31 1.85 -3.24 7.09
N GLU A 32 2.29 -4.21 7.89
CA GLU A 32 2.18 -5.64 7.56
C GLU A 32 0.73 -6.09 7.43
N GLU A 33 -0.09 -5.82 8.44
CA GLU A 33 -1.50 -6.18 8.43
C GLU A 33 -2.26 -5.49 7.29
N PHE A 34 -1.89 -4.24 6.97
CA PHE A 34 -2.44 -3.52 5.84
C PHE A 34 -2.07 -4.14 4.50
N CYS A 35 -0.80 -4.55 4.33
CA CYS A 35 -0.35 -5.25 3.13
C CYS A 35 -1.11 -6.58 2.96
N ASP A 36 -1.22 -7.37 4.03
CA ASP A 36 -1.97 -8.63 4.04
C ASP A 36 -3.46 -8.43 3.74
N PHE A 37 -4.06 -7.36 4.26
CA PHE A 37 -5.43 -6.97 3.98
C PHE A 37 -5.65 -6.74 2.48
N LEU A 38 -4.80 -5.92 1.85
CA LEU A 38 -4.90 -5.64 0.41
C LEU A 38 -4.61 -6.87 -0.47
N GLN A 39 -3.75 -7.79 -0.04
CA GLN A 39 -3.45 -9.03 -0.76
C GLN A 39 -4.61 -10.05 -0.73
N LYS A 40 -5.41 -10.06 0.33
CA LYS A 40 -6.61 -10.92 0.43
C LYS A 40 -7.65 -10.54 -0.62
N ASP A 41 -7.83 -9.24 -0.84
CA ASP A 41 -8.79 -8.71 -1.80
C ASP A 41 -8.23 -8.60 -3.23
N ARG A 42 -7.00 -9.10 -3.46
CA ARG A 42 -6.27 -9.02 -4.74
C ARG A 42 -6.16 -7.58 -5.26
N TYR A 43 -6.16 -6.62 -4.35
CA TYR A 43 -6.02 -5.21 -4.69
C TYR A 43 -4.65 -4.93 -5.30
N LEU A 44 -3.59 -5.49 -4.71
CA LEU A 44 -2.26 -5.52 -5.31
C LEU A 44 -2.15 -6.76 -6.22
N PRO A 45 -1.93 -6.59 -7.54
CA PRO A 45 -1.71 -7.70 -8.46
C PRO A 45 -0.57 -8.64 -8.01
N ARG A 46 -0.80 -9.95 -8.10
CA ARG A 46 0.21 -11.00 -7.81
C ARG A 46 1.12 -11.25 -9.01
N LEU A 47 1.76 -10.19 -9.49
CA LEU A 47 2.83 -10.25 -10.49
C LEU A 47 4.17 -10.19 -9.77
N ASP A 48 5.21 -10.80 -10.32
CA ASP A 48 6.57 -10.66 -9.79
C ASP A 48 7.02 -9.19 -9.91
N THR A 49 6.97 -8.48 -8.78
CA THR A 49 7.23 -7.04 -8.70
C THR A 49 7.49 -6.62 -7.26
N GLU A 50 8.16 -5.48 -7.10
CA GLU A 50 8.32 -4.81 -5.81
C GLU A 50 7.38 -3.60 -5.76
N TRP A 51 6.44 -3.62 -4.81
CA TRP A 51 5.55 -2.50 -4.51
C TRP A 51 6.18 -1.58 -3.46
N LEU A 52 6.03 -0.28 -3.62
CA LEU A 52 6.47 0.74 -2.68
C LEU A 52 5.25 1.46 -2.15
N LEU A 53 5.00 1.38 -0.84
CA LEU A 53 3.98 2.18 -0.18
C LEU A 53 4.52 3.57 0.08
N ARG A 54 3.81 4.58 -0.39
CA ARG A 54 4.14 5.99 -0.19
C ARG A 54 3.08 6.71 0.60
N HIS A 55 3.56 7.59 1.49
CA HIS A 55 2.74 8.54 2.23
C HIS A 55 3.52 9.85 2.35
N GLY A 56 2.85 10.99 2.19
CA GLY A 56 3.51 12.29 2.32
C GLY A 56 4.63 12.58 1.30
N GLY A 57 4.76 11.76 0.25
CA GLY A 57 5.87 11.81 -0.71
C GLY A 57 7.09 10.97 -0.30
N GLN A 58 7.06 10.29 0.83
CA GLN A 58 8.13 9.40 1.31
C GLN A 58 7.73 7.94 1.11
N THR A 59 8.72 7.06 0.91
CA THR A 59 8.51 5.61 0.91
C THR A 59 8.52 5.10 2.34
N ILE A 60 7.45 4.42 2.73
CA ILE A 60 7.24 3.87 4.06
C ILE A 60 7.72 2.42 4.12
N THR A 61 7.35 1.64 3.11
CA THR A 61 7.72 0.24 2.97
C THR A 61 7.91 -0.13 1.50
N SER A 62 8.63 -1.21 1.29
CA SER A 62 8.67 -1.99 0.08
C SER A 62 8.17 -3.41 0.35
N TYR A 63 7.37 -3.94 -0.57
CA TYR A 63 6.80 -5.28 -0.53
C TYR A 63 7.14 -6.02 -1.81
N HIS A 64 7.87 -7.13 -1.70
CA HIS A 64 8.17 -7.99 -2.83
C HIS A 64 7.12 -9.11 -2.94
N THR A 65 6.40 -9.18 -4.05
CA THR A 65 5.26 -10.11 -4.19
C THR A 65 5.67 -11.58 -4.18
N GLU A 66 6.79 -11.94 -4.82
CA GLU A 66 7.26 -13.32 -4.90
C GLU A 66 7.84 -13.81 -3.56
N THR A 67 8.81 -13.09 -2.98
CA THR A 67 9.45 -13.47 -1.72
C THR A 67 8.60 -13.17 -0.49
N LYS A 68 7.59 -12.31 -0.63
CA LYS A 68 6.75 -11.76 0.46
C LYS A 68 7.55 -10.96 1.49
N GLU A 69 8.74 -10.51 1.13
CA GLU A 69 9.54 -9.65 1.99
C GLU A 69 8.91 -8.26 2.09
N LEU A 70 8.83 -7.74 3.31
CA LEU A 70 8.25 -6.44 3.63
C LEU A 70 9.22 -5.65 4.52
N THR A 71 9.54 -4.42 4.14
CA THR A 71 10.35 -3.53 4.98
C THR A 71 9.48 -2.77 5.97
N ASN A 72 10.00 -2.43 7.15
CA ASN A 72 9.27 -1.65 8.18
C ASN A 72 7.85 -2.18 8.53
N PRO A 73 7.66 -3.50 8.77
CA PRO A 73 6.33 -4.11 8.94
C PRO A 73 5.54 -3.55 10.13
N ASN A 74 6.23 -3.20 11.22
CA ASN A 74 5.63 -2.86 12.52
C ASN A 74 5.22 -1.38 12.67
N ILE A 75 5.28 -0.59 11.59
CA ILE A 75 4.83 0.81 11.64
C ILE A 75 3.30 0.86 11.67
N TYR A 76 2.72 1.67 12.55
CA TYR A 76 1.28 1.89 12.57
C TYR A 76 0.87 2.93 11.53
N LEU A 77 -0.21 2.66 10.79
CA LEU A 77 -0.73 3.60 9.80
C LEU A 77 -1.15 4.93 10.43
N LYS A 78 -1.73 4.91 11.64
CA LYS A 78 -2.14 6.13 12.36
C LYS A 78 -0.96 7.06 12.65
N ASP A 79 0.22 6.50 12.94
CA ASP A 79 1.39 7.30 13.31
C ASP A 79 1.89 8.08 12.08
N LEU A 80 1.84 7.45 10.91
CA LEU A 80 2.16 8.09 9.63
C LEU A 80 1.22 9.26 9.34
N ILE A 81 -0.09 9.06 9.53
CA ILE A 81 -1.10 10.09 9.32
C ILE A 81 -0.89 11.25 10.31
N HIS A 82 -0.63 10.97 11.58
CA HIS A 82 -0.43 12.01 12.59
C HIS A 82 0.87 12.80 12.40
N GLN A 83 1.92 12.17 11.88
CA GLN A 83 3.22 12.81 11.64
C GLN A 83 3.22 13.69 10.37
N SER A 84 2.20 13.58 9.53
CA SER A 84 2.15 14.22 8.22
C SER A 84 0.97 15.18 8.10
N SER A 85 1.20 16.36 7.52
CA SER A 85 0.11 17.24 7.12
C SER A 85 -0.62 16.78 5.85
N ARG A 86 -0.18 15.66 5.23
CA ARG A 86 -0.69 15.18 3.93
C ARG A 86 -1.94 14.30 4.03
N GLY A 87 -2.53 14.20 5.22
CA GLY A 87 -3.80 13.50 5.42
C GLY A 87 -3.66 11.98 5.44
N ASN A 88 -4.75 11.31 5.08
CA ASN A 88 -4.94 9.86 5.20
C ASN A 88 -4.78 9.10 3.86
N GLU A 89 -4.09 9.70 2.89
CA GLU A 89 -3.90 9.12 1.56
C GLU A 89 -2.57 8.36 1.44
N PHE A 90 -2.67 7.11 1.00
CA PHE A 90 -1.56 6.21 0.75
C PHE A 90 -1.56 5.77 -0.70
N VAL A 91 -0.38 5.64 -1.30
CA VAL A 91 -0.24 5.24 -2.71
C VAL A 91 0.76 4.10 -2.85
N TRP A 92 0.36 3.02 -3.49
CA TRP A 92 1.26 1.94 -3.89
C TRP A 92 1.77 2.18 -5.31
N ILE A 93 3.09 2.28 -5.47
CA ILE A 93 3.73 2.37 -6.78
C ILE A 93 4.58 1.13 -7.01
N TYR A 94 4.73 0.65 -8.24
CA TYR A 94 5.62 -0.47 -8.51
C TYR A 94 7.02 0.04 -8.83
N ARG A 95 8.05 -0.67 -8.38
CA ARG A 95 9.44 -0.33 -8.69
C ARG A 95 9.71 -0.68 -10.15
N ARG A 96 9.98 0.35 -10.96
CA ARG A 96 10.43 0.18 -12.34
C ARG A 96 11.91 -0.22 -12.34
N SER A 97 12.21 -1.41 -12.84
CA SER A 97 13.58 -1.77 -13.23
C SER A 97 13.93 -0.99 -14.49
N TYR A 98 14.88 -0.07 -14.40
CA TYR A 98 15.49 0.61 -15.56
C TYR A 98 16.74 -0.15 -16.00
#